data_AF-A0A5M8QKY2-F1
#
_entry.id   AF-A0A5M8QKY2-F1
#
_cell.length_a   1.000
_cell.length_b   1.000
_cell.length_c   1.000
_cell.angle_alpha   90.00
_cell.angle_beta   90.00
_cell.angle_gamma   90.00
#
_symmetry.space_group_name_H-M   'P 1'
#
loop_
_entity.id
_entity.type
_entity.pdbx_description
1 polymer ?
#
loop_
_entity_poly.entity_id
_entity_poly.type
_entity_poly.pdbx_seq_one_letter_code
_entity_poly.pdbx_strand_id
1 'polypeptide(L)'
;MSTNAASPTPHDLRLLAREQQYGNSNLEVETVKQIDALVFEKVRTYEAAIVEAAEDFVANAADDMTAAKEIGFALAEEVRQALDSGADPTAVAKRFEALRRDAETALGALERAERESAWHAEKLQDPYAGYSMLMQRYPILRPALAV
;
A
#
# COMPACT_ATOMS: atom_id res chain seq x y z
N MET A 1 -12.95 -27.48 -27.55
CA MET A 1 -11.87 -26.59 -27.06
C MET A 1 -12.53 -25.29 -26.63
N SER A 2 -12.82 -25.12 -25.35
CA SER A 2 -13.40 -23.87 -24.85
C SER A 2 -12.31 -22.80 -24.88
N THR A 3 -12.50 -21.79 -25.72
CA THR A 3 -11.72 -20.56 -25.68
C THR A 3 -12.00 -19.88 -24.36
N ASN A 4 -11.02 -19.90 -23.45
CA ASN A 4 -10.98 -19.01 -22.28
C ASN A 4 -10.89 -17.58 -22.84
N ALA A 5 -12.03 -16.96 -23.14
CA ALA A 5 -12.10 -15.54 -23.38
C ALA A 5 -11.70 -14.88 -22.06
N ALA A 6 -10.48 -14.35 -22.00
CA ALA A 6 -10.00 -13.65 -20.83
C ALA A 6 -10.99 -12.51 -20.53
N SER A 7 -11.59 -12.51 -19.33
CA SER A 7 -12.51 -11.45 -18.93
C SER A 7 -11.85 -10.08 -19.17
N PRO A 8 -12.58 -9.07 -19.67
CA PRO A 8 -12.01 -7.77 -20.03
C PRO A 8 -11.49 -7.01 -18.80
N THR A 9 -10.45 -6.19 -18.98
CA THR A 9 -10.03 -5.23 -17.95
C THR A 9 -11.05 -4.10 -17.81
N PRO A 10 -10.99 -3.27 -16.75
CA PRO A 10 -11.90 -2.13 -16.59
C PRO A 10 -11.85 -1.13 -17.75
N HIS A 11 -10.68 -0.95 -18.36
CA HIS A 11 -10.55 -0.13 -19.57
C HIS A 11 -11.20 -0.81 -20.78
N ASP A 12 -10.94 -2.11 -20.98
CA ASP A 12 -11.55 -2.88 -22.07
C ASP A 12 -13.07 -2.90 -21.95
N LEU A 13 -13.62 -2.99 -20.74
CA LEU A 13 -15.06 -2.92 -20.47
C LEU A 13 -15.67 -1.60 -20.96
N ARG A 14 -15.00 -0.49 -20.68
CA ARG A 14 -15.43 0.86 -21.07
C ARG A 14 -15.33 1.05 -22.58
N LEU A 15 -14.34 0.44 -23.24
CA LEU A 15 -14.20 0.45 -24.69
C LEU A 15 -15.25 -0.43 -25.36
N LEU A 16 -15.42 -1.67 -24.90
CA LEU A 16 -16.44 -2.60 -25.41
C LEU A 16 -17.84 -2.01 -25.34
N ALA A 17 -18.18 -1.32 -24.23
CA ALA A 17 -19.45 -0.61 -24.08
C ALA A 17 -19.64 0.50 -25.12
N ARG A 18 -18.57 1.16 -25.57
CA ARG A 18 -18.65 2.25 -26.56
C ARG A 18 -18.61 1.74 -28.00
N GLU A 19 -18.01 0.58 -28.22
CA GLU A 19 -17.90 -0.06 -29.54
C GLU A 19 -19.12 -0.94 -29.88
N GLN A 20 -19.95 -1.27 -28.89
CA GLN A 20 -21.16 -2.05 -29.08
C GLN A 20 -22.20 -1.28 -29.92
N GLN A 21 -22.85 -1.97 -30.85
CA GLN A 21 -23.96 -1.39 -31.60
C GLN A 21 -25.25 -1.45 -30.78
N TYR A 22 -25.88 -0.29 -30.63
CA TYR A 22 -27.14 -0.16 -29.91
C TYR A 22 -28.30 0.11 -30.86
N GLY A 23 -29.48 -0.45 -30.54
CA GLY A 23 -30.69 -0.26 -31.35
C GLY A 23 -31.26 1.17 -31.31
N ASN A 24 -30.85 1.99 -30.34
CA ASN A 24 -31.15 3.42 -30.26
C ASN A 24 -30.18 4.14 -29.31
N SER A 25 -30.11 5.47 -29.43
CA SER A 25 -29.18 6.31 -28.65
C SER A 25 -29.47 6.36 -27.15
N ASN A 26 -30.72 6.18 -26.73
CA ASN A 26 -31.05 6.21 -25.30
C ASN A 26 -30.49 4.98 -24.59
N LEU A 27 -30.62 3.80 -25.23
CA LEU A 27 -30.07 2.55 -24.71
C LEU A 27 -28.54 2.57 -24.65
N GLU A 28 -27.89 3.14 -25.66
CA GLU A 28 -26.44 3.38 -25.66
C GLU A 28 -26.02 4.20 -24.44
N VAL A 29 -26.64 5.37 -24.24
CA VAL A 29 -26.31 6.27 -23.15
C VAL A 29 -26.52 5.62 -21.79
N GLU A 30 -27.63 4.91 -21.59
CA GLU A 30 -27.90 4.20 -20.33
C GLU A 30 -26.88 3.09 -20.08
N THR A 31 -26.56 2.30 -21.09
CA THR A 31 -25.63 1.16 -20.96
C THR A 31 -24.21 1.64 -20.66
N VAL A 32 -23.70 2.62 -21.41
CA VAL A 32 -22.37 3.20 -21.19
C VAL A 32 -22.28 3.82 -19.79
N LYS A 33 -23.32 4.54 -19.36
CA LYS A 33 -23.37 5.16 -18.02
C LYS A 33 -23.33 4.10 -16.92
N GLN A 34 -24.07 3.01 -17.06
CA GLN A 34 -24.07 1.91 -16.09
C GLN A 34 -22.70 1.24 -15.99
N ILE A 35 -22.06 0.96 -17.13
CA ILE A 35 -20.73 0.32 -17.15
C ILE A 35 -19.66 1.25 -16.57
N ASP A 36 -19.67 2.53 -16.94
CA ASP A 36 -18.75 3.52 -16.37
C ASP A 36 -18.95 3.65 -14.85
N ALA A 37 -20.19 3.68 -14.36
CA ALA A 37 -20.47 3.75 -12.93
C ALA A 37 -19.98 2.50 -12.18
N LEU A 38 -20.16 1.31 -12.76
CA LEU A 38 -19.68 0.07 -12.18
C LEU A 38 -18.15 0.03 -12.11
N VAL A 39 -17.47 0.42 -13.19
CA VAL A 39 -16.00 0.50 -13.21
C VAL A 39 -15.49 1.52 -12.20
N PHE A 40 -16.13 2.69 -12.13
CA PHE A 40 -15.78 3.73 -11.17
C PHE A 40 -15.88 3.23 -9.73
N GLU A 41 -16.98 2.57 -9.36
CA GLU A 41 -17.19 2.04 -8.01
C GLU A 41 -16.13 1.00 -7.61
N LYS A 42 -15.72 0.15 -8.56
CA LYS A 42 -14.66 -0.83 -8.32
C LYS A 42 -13.30 -0.19 -8.13
N VAL A 43 -12.95 0.81 -8.95
CA VAL A 43 -11.69 1.56 -8.79
C VAL A 43 -11.70 2.34 -7.47
N ARG A 44 -12.83 2.96 -7.12
CA ARG A 44 -12.99 3.67 -5.85
C ARG A 44 -12.83 2.74 -4.64
N THR A 45 -13.37 1.54 -4.70
CA THR A 45 -13.20 0.53 -3.65
C THR A 45 -11.72 0.13 -3.51
N TYR A 46 -11.02 -0.05 -4.63
CA TYR A 46 -9.58 -0.34 -4.64
C TYR A 46 -8.75 0.82 -4.07
N GLU A 47 -9.07 2.06 -4.46
CA GLU A 47 -8.44 3.27 -3.92
C GLU A 47 -8.65 3.36 -2.40
N ALA A 48 -9.89 3.16 -1.91
CA ALA A 48 -10.19 3.17 -0.49
C ALA A 48 -9.38 2.12 0.28
N ALA A 49 -9.22 0.92 -0.27
CA ALA A 49 -8.40 -0.12 0.35
C ALA A 49 -6.91 0.23 0.38
N ILE A 50 -6.39 0.93 -0.64
CA ILE A 50 -5.00 1.43 -0.63
C ILE A 50 -4.83 2.50 0.45
N VAL A 51 -5.80 3.41 0.58
CA VAL A 51 -5.78 4.46 1.60
C VAL A 51 -5.83 3.87 3.00
N GLU A 52 -6.73 2.93 3.27
CA GLU A 52 -6.83 2.23 4.56
C GLU A 52 -5.51 1.53 4.90
N ALA A 53 -4.93 0.79 3.95
CA ALA A 53 -3.63 0.15 4.16
C ALA A 53 -2.51 1.17 4.44
N ALA A 54 -2.53 2.33 3.77
CA ALA A 54 -1.58 3.40 4.01
C ALA A 54 -1.77 4.05 5.39
N GLU A 55 -3.01 4.20 5.86
CA GLU A 55 -3.32 4.74 7.19
C GLU A 55 -2.85 3.80 8.30
N ASP A 56 -3.17 2.51 8.20
CA ASP A 56 -2.68 1.46 9.12
C ASP A 56 -1.16 1.44 9.17
N PHE A 57 -0.54 1.61 8.02
CA PHE A 57 0.90 1.66 7.90
C PHE A 57 1.52 2.90 8.57
N VAL A 58 0.95 4.09 8.35
CA VAL A 58 1.39 5.33 9.01
C VAL A 58 1.27 5.20 10.53
N ALA A 59 0.22 4.55 11.04
CA ALA A 59 0.07 4.29 12.46
C ALA A 59 1.23 3.45 13.01
N ASN A 60 1.57 2.34 12.35
CA ASN A 60 2.70 1.50 12.75
C ASN A 60 4.06 2.23 12.65
N ALA A 61 4.25 3.05 11.60
CA ALA A 61 5.48 3.82 11.44
C ALA A 61 5.67 4.89 12.54
N ALA A 62 4.57 5.42 13.09
CA ALA A 62 4.63 6.35 14.22
C ALA A 62 5.11 5.68 15.52
N ASP A 63 4.72 4.43 15.74
CA ASP A 63 5.19 3.61 16.86
C ASP A 63 6.68 3.29 16.71
N ASP A 64 7.13 2.90 15.51
CA ASP A 64 8.54 2.65 15.21
C ASP A 64 9.40 3.91 15.42
N MET A 65 8.91 5.09 15.01
CA MET A 65 9.58 6.37 15.28
C MET A 65 9.70 6.67 16.78
N THR A 66 8.68 6.33 17.57
CA THR A 66 8.68 6.54 19.01
C THR A 66 9.70 5.63 19.67
N ALA A 67 9.71 4.34 19.32
CA ALA A 67 10.70 3.37 19.79
C ALA A 67 12.14 3.80 19.44
N ALA A 68 12.38 4.29 18.22
CA ALA A 68 13.69 4.80 17.81
C ALA A 68 14.16 6.00 18.66
N LYS A 69 13.25 6.93 19.00
CA LYS A 69 13.55 8.06 19.89
C LYS A 69 13.91 7.58 21.30
N GLU A 70 13.16 6.63 21.84
CA GLU A 70 13.41 6.05 23.16
C GLU A 70 14.78 5.36 23.23
N ILE A 71 15.18 4.63 22.20
CA ILE A 71 16.53 4.05 22.10
C ILE A 71 17.60 5.15 22.11
N GLY A 72 17.36 6.26 21.40
CA GLY A 72 18.25 7.42 21.41
C GLY A 72 18.41 8.04 22.80
N PHE A 73 17.31 8.19 23.54
CA PHE A 73 17.34 8.64 24.93
C PHE A 73 18.07 7.65 25.85
N ALA A 74 17.81 6.35 25.70
CA ALA A 74 18.47 5.31 26.47
C ALA A 74 19.98 5.28 26.22
N LEU A 75 20.45 5.52 24.99
CA LEU A 75 21.88 5.67 24.70
C LEU A 75 22.49 6.88 25.43
N ALA A 76 21.76 8.00 25.51
CA ALA A 76 22.24 9.18 26.21
C ALA A 76 22.31 8.96 27.74
N GLU A 77 21.25 8.45 28.35
CA GLU A 77 21.15 8.28 29.81
C GLU A 77 21.95 7.05 30.29
N GLU A 78 21.73 5.88 29.68
CA GLU A 78 22.22 4.62 30.22
C GLU A 78 23.66 4.28 29.81
N VAL A 79 24.18 4.94 28.78
CA VAL A 79 25.56 4.75 28.33
C VAL A 79 26.39 5.98 28.65
N ARG A 80 26.02 7.15 28.12
CA ARG A 80 26.85 8.35 28.27
C ARG A 80 26.89 8.83 29.72
N GLN A 81 25.73 9.06 30.33
CA GLN A 81 25.67 9.55 31.71
C GLN A 81 26.14 8.50 32.72
N ALA A 82 25.92 7.21 32.46
CA ALA A 82 26.46 6.13 33.28
C ALA A 82 28.00 6.11 33.27
N LEU A 83 28.64 6.33 32.11
CA LEU A 83 30.10 6.46 32.03
C LEU A 83 30.60 7.71 32.76
N ASP A 84 29.91 8.85 32.59
CA ASP A 84 30.27 10.10 33.26
C ASP A 84 30.16 10.02 34.79
N SER A 85 29.26 9.16 35.30
CA SER A 85 29.08 8.90 36.73
C SER A 85 29.96 7.75 37.27
N GLY A 86 30.86 7.20 36.45
CA GLY A 86 31.85 6.20 36.88
C GLY A 86 31.31 4.78 37.01
N ALA A 87 30.21 4.44 36.31
CA ALA A 87 29.70 3.07 36.27
C ALA A 87 30.72 2.09 35.67
N ASP A 88 30.57 0.79 35.99
CA ASP A 88 31.43 -0.26 35.44
C ASP A 88 31.39 -0.26 33.90
N PRO A 89 32.53 0.01 33.23
CA PRO A 89 32.60 0.05 31.77
C PRO A 89 32.15 -1.23 31.10
N THR A 90 32.32 -2.38 31.75
CA THR A 90 31.94 -3.70 31.20
C THR A 90 30.42 -3.85 31.12
N ALA A 91 29.71 -3.41 32.17
CA ALA A 91 28.26 -3.42 32.21
C ALA A 91 27.67 -2.45 31.18
N VAL A 92 28.26 -1.24 31.09
CA VAL A 92 27.83 -0.24 30.12
C VAL A 92 28.06 -0.71 28.67
N ALA A 93 29.19 -1.34 28.37
CA ALA A 93 29.47 -1.88 27.04
C ALA A 93 28.45 -2.95 26.61
N LYS A 94 28.03 -3.84 27.53
CA LYS A 94 26.96 -4.82 27.25
C LYS A 94 25.63 -4.14 26.96
N ARG A 95 25.29 -3.09 27.71
CA ARG A 95 24.05 -2.34 27.51
C ARG A 95 24.06 -1.59 26.19
N PHE A 96 25.18 -0.97 25.85
CA PHE A 96 25.39 -0.32 24.54
C PHE A 96 25.19 -1.31 23.38
N GLU A 97 25.79 -2.50 23.46
CA GLU A 97 25.62 -3.51 22.39
C GLU A 97 24.17 -3.99 22.24
N ALA A 98 23.41 -4.06 23.34
CA ALA A 98 21.97 -4.35 23.25
C ALA A 98 21.21 -3.22 22.54
N LEU A 99 21.40 -1.97 23.00
CA LEU A 99 20.77 -0.79 22.41
C LEU A 99 21.16 -0.60 20.94
N ARG A 100 22.39 -0.94 20.55
CA ARG A 100 22.84 -0.91 19.15
C ARG A 100 22.05 -1.88 18.28
N ARG A 101 21.81 -3.11 18.73
CA ARG A 101 21.02 -4.10 17.97
C ARG A 101 19.55 -3.67 17.86
N ASP A 102 19.01 -3.11 18.94
CA ASP A 102 17.65 -2.59 18.95
C ASP A 102 17.53 -1.41 17.96
N ALA A 103 18.53 -0.52 17.92
CA ALA A 103 18.60 0.57 16.95
C ALA A 103 18.70 0.08 15.50
N GLU A 104 19.52 -0.94 15.22
CA GLU A 104 19.64 -1.56 13.90
C GLU A 104 18.31 -2.17 13.43
N THR A 105 17.59 -2.79 14.36
CA THR A 105 16.25 -3.35 14.09
C THR A 105 15.24 -2.25 13.79
N ALA A 106 15.24 -1.18 14.58
CA ALA A 106 14.37 -0.02 14.37
C ALA A 106 14.68 0.70 13.03
N LEU A 107 15.95 0.86 12.67
CA LEU A 107 16.35 1.41 11.37
C LEU A 107 15.83 0.56 10.21
N GLY A 108 15.99 -0.77 10.28
CA GLY A 108 15.46 -1.67 9.26
C GLY A 108 13.91 -1.66 9.17
N ALA A 109 13.22 -1.35 10.27
CA ALA A 109 11.78 -1.11 10.25
C ALA A 109 11.45 0.21 9.54
N LEU A 110 12.13 1.31 9.87
CA LEU A 110 11.95 2.61 9.24
C LEU A 110 12.28 2.62 7.73
N GLU A 111 13.31 1.89 7.28
CA GLU A 111 13.63 1.76 5.85
C GLU A 111 12.59 0.96 5.07
N ARG A 112 11.99 -0.05 5.70
CA ARG A 112 10.81 -0.72 5.14
C ARG A 112 9.63 0.25 5.14
N ALA A 113 9.52 1.08 6.17
CA ALA A 113 8.47 2.06 6.30
C ALA A 113 8.51 3.08 5.13
N GLU A 114 9.69 3.57 4.79
CA GLU A 114 9.88 4.49 3.68
C GLU A 114 9.51 3.87 2.32
N ARG A 115 9.92 2.62 2.08
CA ARG A 115 9.65 1.93 0.81
C ARG A 115 8.18 1.66 0.58
N GLU A 116 7.46 1.18 1.59
CA GLU A 116 6.02 0.93 1.46
C GLU A 116 5.26 2.27 1.29
N SER A 117 5.67 3.33 2.01
CA SER A 117 5.07 4.66 1.82
C SER A 117 5.26 5.17 0.39
N ALA A 118 6.45 5.01 -0.18
CA ALA A 118 6.72 5.37 -1.57
C ALA A 118 5.86 4.54 -2.54
N TRP A 119 5.68 3.25 -2.25
CA TRP A 119 4.81 2.37 -3.02
C TRP A 119 3.35 2.82 -2.98
N HIS A 120 2.79 3.12 -1.79
CA HIS A 120 1.43 3.65 -1.66
C HIS A 120 1.26 4.97 -2.42
N ALA A 121 2.24 5.88 -2.31
CA ALA A 121 2.22 7.16 -3.01
C ALA A 121 2.22 6.98 -4.54
N GLU A 122 2.99 6.04 -5.08
CA GLU A 122 2.99 5.71 -6.51
C GLU A 122 1.63 5.16 -6.95
N LYS A 123 1.02 4.25 -6.17
CA LYS A 123 -0.26 3.62 -6.54
C LYS A 123 -1.45 4.58 -6.48
N LEU A 124 -1.39 5.60 -5.63
CA LEU A 124 -2.42 6.64 -5.55
C LEU A 124 -2.35 7.65 -6.72
N GLN A 125 -1.25 7.74 -7.48
CA GLN A 125 -1.17 8.65 -8.63
C GLN A 125 -2.09 8.23 -9.78
N ASP A 126 -2.24 6.94 -10.02
CA ASP A 126 -3.15 6.39 -11.03
C ASP A 126 -3.82 5.09 -10.54
N PRO A 127 -4.90 5.20 -9.76
CA PRO A 127 -5.65 4.04 -9.26
C PRO A 127 -6.26 3.19 -10.39
N TYR A 128 -6.54 3.78 -11.55
CA TYR A 128 -7.09 3.06 -12.70
C TYR A 128 -6.06 2.13 -13.33
N ALA A 129 -4.83 2.62 -13.56
CA ALA A 129 -3.74 1.79 -14.04
C ALA A 129 -3.38 0.71 -13.02
N GLY A 130 -3.31 1.06 -11.72
CA GLY A 130 -3.05 0.12 -10.63
C GLY A 130 -4.07 -1.02 -10.57
N TYR A 131 -5.36 -0.67 -10.60
CA TYR A 131 -6.45 -1.66 -10.62
C TYR A 131 -6.42 -2.51 -11.89
N SER A 132 -6.13 -1.93 -13.05
CA SER A 132 -6.01 -2.66 -14.31
C SER A 132 -4.84 -3.66 -14.29
N MET A 133 -3.68 -3.27 -13.75
CA MET A 133 -2.54 -4.17 -13.55
C MET A 133 -2.87 -5.31 -12.58
N LEU A 134 -3.59 -5.04 -11.49
CA LEU A 134 -4.04 -6.06 -10.55
C LEU A 134 -4.92 -7.10 -11.26
N MET A 135 -5.86 -6.64 -12.08
CA MET A 135 -6.75 -7.49 -12.89
C MET A 135 -5.99 -8.26 -13.98
N GLN A 136 -4.91 -7.70 -14.54
CA GLN A 136 -4.03 -8.41 -15.46
C GLN A 136 -3.27 -9.53 -14.76
N ARG A 137 -2.71 -9.25 -13.57
CA ARG A 137 -1.94 -10.21 -12.77
C ARG A 137 -2.80 -11.32 -12.18
N TYR A 138 -4.05 -11.03 -11.83
CA TYR A 138 -5.01 -11.97 -11.27
C TYR A 138 -6.29 -12.03 -12.11
N PRO A 139 -6.28 -12.73 -13.27
CA PRO A 139 -7.43 -12.78 -14.18
C PRO A 139 -8.71 -13.34 -13.55
N ILE A 140 -8.59 -14.16 -12.50
CA ILE A 140 -9.73 -14.72 -11.76
C ILE A 140 -10.55 -13.65 -11.02
N LEU A 141 -9.97 -12.50 -10.73
CA LEU A 141 -10.64 -11.39 -10.04
C LEU A 141 -11.37 -10.45 -11.01
N ARG A 142 -11.23 -10.66 -12.32
CA ARG A 142 -11.86 -9.81 -13.33
C ARG A 142 -13.37 -9.95 -13.25
N PRO A 143 -14.12 -8.83 -13.23
CA PRO A 143 -15.58 -8.88 -13.22
C PRO A 143 -16.08 -9.64 -14.46
N ALA A 144 -16.95 -10.62 -14.24
CA ALA A 144 -17.68 -11.24 -15.33
C ALA A 144 -18.65 -10.20 -15.89
N LEU A 145 -18.56 -9.98 -17.20
CA LEU A 145 -19.61 -9.29 -17.94
C LEU A 145 -20.86 -10.16 -17.91
N ALA A 146 -21.83 -9.83 -17.06
CA ALA A 146 -23.20 -10.19 -17.33
C ALA A 146 -23.72 -9.17 -18.35
N VAL A 147 -23.52 -9.43 -19.65
CA VAL A 147 -24.25 -8.75 -20.73
C VAL A 147 -25.54 -9.52 -20.98
#